data_AF-A0A2T7TQL7-F1
#
_entry.id   AF-A0A2T7TQL7-F1
#
_cell.length_a   1.000
_cell.length_b   1.000
_cell.length_c   1.000
_cell.angle_alpha   90.00
_cell.angle_beta   90.00
_cell.angle_gamma   90.00
#
_symmetry.space_group_name_H-M   'P 1'
#
loop_
_entity.id
_entity.type
_entity.pdbx_description
1 polymer ?
#
loop_
_entity_poly.entity_id
_entity_poly.type
_entity_poly.pdbx_seq_one_letter_code
_entity_poly.pdbx_strand_id
1 'polypeptide(L)'
;MTPDQVLRIIEAAALMRDAFLVVVLYTTGMRIGEARGLLHEDVRPDENLVWVTPRNLENGARVKSGQPRPVPVPDFLMRMYEDYIASDEFLLAFKARTDQ
;
A
#
# COMPACT_ATOMS: atom_id res chain seq x y z
N MET A 1 -0.08 -0.32 -19.64
CA MET A 1 -1.36 0.33 -19.26
C MET A 1 -1.24 1.80 -19.58
N THR A 2 -2.27 2.41 -20.13
CA THR A 2 -2.33 3.88 -20.25
C THR A 2 -2.81 4.48 -18.92
N PRO A 3 -2.50 5.76 -18.64
CA PRO A 3 -3.02 6.45 -17.46
C PRO A 3 -4.55 6.34 -17.33
N ASP A 4 -5.29 6.45 -18.44
CA ASP A 4 -6.76 6.35 -18.45
C ASP A 4 -7.28 4.95 -18.10
N GLN A 5 -6.52 3.90 -18.41
CA GLN A 5 -6.86 2.54 -17.98
C GLN A 5 -6.68 2.36 -16.48
N VAL A 6 -5.65 3.00 -15.91
CA VAL A 6 -5.38 2.96 -14.47
C VAL A 6 -6.43 3.74 -13.71
N LEU A 7 -6.79 4.92 -14.19
CA LEU A 7 -7.84 5.73 -13.59
C LEU A 7 -9.18 4.98 -13.53
N ARG A 8 -9.58 4.31 -14.62
CA ARG A 8 -10.80 3.49 -14.62
C ARG A 8 -10.80 2.35 -13.60
N ILE A 9 -9.62 1.78 -13.31
CA ILE A 9 -9.51 0.73 -12.29
C ILE A 9 -9.62 1.34 -10.88
N ILE A 10 -9.02 2.52 -10.67
CA ILE A 10 -9.12 3.24 -9.41
C ILE A 10 -10.59 3.65 -9.15
N GLU A 11 -11.28 4.18 -10.17
CA GLU A 11 -12.69 4.57 -10.09
C GLU A 11 -13.64 3.38 -9.87
N ALA A 12 -13.26 2.19 -10.34
CA ALA A 12 -14.04 0.96 -10.14
C ALA A 12 -13.81 0.29 -8.78
N ALA A 13 -12.81 0.73 -8.00
CA ALA A 13 -12.50 0.14 -6.71
C ALA A 13 -13.58 0.51 -5.67
N ALA A 14 -14.24 -0.50 -5.11
CA ALA A 14 -15.26 -0.31 -4.08
C ALA A 14 -14.68 0.01 -2.70
N LEU A 15 -13.39 -0.30 -2.49
CA LEU A 15 -12.66 -0.10 -1.25
C LEU A 15 -11.48 0.83 -1.48
N MET A 16 -11.26 1.74 -0.54
CA MET A 16 -10.14 2.67 -0.54
C MET A 16 -8.80 1.94 -0.49
N ARG A 17 -8.73 0.80 0.20
CA ARG A 17 -7.55 -0.08 0.18
C ARG A 17 -7.19 -0.53 -1.23
N ASP A 18 -8.19 -0.92 -2.02
CA ASP A 18 -7.96 -1.47 -3.35
C ASP A 18 -7.55 -0.37 -4.34
N ALA A 19 -8.18 0.81 -4.24
CA ALA A 19 -7.73 2.02 -4.94
C ALA A 19 -6.29 2.38 -4.57
N PHE A 20 -5.97 2.41 -3.27
CA PHE A 20 -4.63 2.72 -2.76
C PHE A 20 -3.58 1.73 -3.27
N LEU A 21 -3.90 0.43 -3.25
CA LEU A 21 -3.01 -0.61 -3.77
C LEU A 21 -2.71 -0.40 -5.26
N VAL A 22 -3.71 -0.08 -6.08
CA VAL A 22 -3.50 0.19 -7.52
C VAL A 22 -2.61 1.40 -7.72
N VAL A 23 -2.83 2.48 -6.97
CA VAL A 23 -2.01 3.70 -7.02
C VAL A 23 -0.56 3.42 -6.63
N VAL A 24 -0.33 2.66 -5.54
CA VAL A 24 1.02 2.25 -5.10
C VAL A 24 1.72 1.47 -6.20
N LEU A 25 1.07 0.44 -6.77
CA LEU A 25 1.69 -0.39 -7.79
C LEU A 25 2.04 0.39 -9.05
N TYR A 26 1.13 1.27 -9.48
CA TYR A 26 1.33 2.07 -10.69
C TYR A 26 2.45 3.11 -10.53
N THR A 27 2.50 3.79 -9.39
CA THR A 27 3.45 4.90 -9.18
C THR A 27 4.86 4.43 -8.81
N THR A 28 4.97 3.32 -8.07
CA THR A 28 6.25 2.86 -7.51
C THR A 28 6.88 1.70 -8.25
N GLY A 29 6.09 0.97 -9.06
CA GLY A 29 6.52 -0.27 -9.70
C GLY A 29 6.84 -1.40 -8.70
N MET A 30 6.40 -1.30 -7.44
CA MET A 30 6.51 -2.38 -6.46
C MET A 30 5.86 -3.66 -7.00
N ARG A 31 6.42 -4.81 -6.63
CA ARG A 31 5.74 -6.09 -6.88
C ARG A 31 4.51 -6.18 -6.00
N ILE A 32 3.46 -6.86 -6.46
CA ILE A 32 2.23 -7.06 -5.69
C ILE A 32 2.48 -7.67 -4.30
N GLY A 33 3.42 -8.61 -4.19
CA GLY A 33 3.83 -9.19 -2.90
C GLY A 33 4.63 -8.24 -2.01
N GLU A 34 5.29 -7.23 -2.57
CA GLU A 34 5.94 -6.18 -1.77
C GLU A 34 4.87 -5.22 -1.23
N ALA A 35 3.98 -4.73 -2.09
CA ALA A 35 2.92 -3.80 -1.70
C ALA A 35 1.92 -4.40 -0.68
N ARG A 36 1.52 -5.66 -0.85
CA ARG A 36 0.68 -6.38 0.13
C ARG A 36 1.39 -6.73 1.42
N GLY A 37 2.72 -6.64 1.44
CA GLY A 37 3.53 -6.89 2.62
C GLY A 37 3.84 -5.64 3.45
N LEU A 38 3.40 -4.47 2.99
CA LEU A 38 3.58 -3.22 3.70
C LEU A 38 2.77 -3.20 4.99
N LEU A 39 3.41 -2.78 6.06
CA LEU A 39 2.80 -2.46 7.34
C LEU A 39 2.81 -0.94 7.56
N HIS A 40 2.03 -0.45 8.53
CA HIS A 40 2.04 0.97 8.89
C HIS A 40 3.45 1.46 9.24
N GLU A 41 4.23 0.62 9.93
CA GLU A 41 5.63 0.89 10.30
C GLU A 41 6.59 1.03 9.11
N ASP A 42 6.19 0.71 7.88
CA ASP A 42 7.02 0.87 6.69
C ASP A 42 6.86 2.26 6.04
N VAL A 43 5.82 3.02 6.39
CA VAL A 43 5.55 4.32 5.78
C VAL A 43 6.27 5.41 6.57
N ARG A 44 6.97 6.31 5.86
CA ARG A 44 7.64 7.50 6.42
C ARG A 44 7.08 8.75 5.72
N PRO A 45 5.94 9.28 6.19
CA PRO A 45 5.25 10.40 5.54
C PRO A 45 6.11 11.67 5.47
N ASP A 46 6.92 11.92 6.49
CA ASP A 46 7.84 13.05 6.62
C ASP A 46 8.97 13.02 5.57
N GLU A 47 9.38 11.83 5.13
CA GLU A 47 10.43 11.63 4.14
C GLU A 47 9.90 11.33 2.74
N ASN A 48 8.58 11.17 2.57
CA ASN A 48 7.96 10.64 1.36
C ASN A 48 8.57 9.28 0.92
N LEU A 49 8.83 8.41 1.90
CA LEU A 49 9.39 7.08 1.66
C LEU A 49 8.46 5.97 2.14
N VAL A 50 8.45 4.88 1.39
CA VAL A 50 7.90 3.59 1.84
C VAL A 50 9.02 2.56 1.83
N TRP A 51 9.21 1.87 2.95
CA TRP A 51 10.21 0.82 3.09
C TRP A 51 9.64 -0.53 2.67
N VAL A 52 10.25 -1.16 1.66
CA VAL A 52 9.97 -2.55 1.34
C VAL A 52 10.85 -3.40 2.24
N THR A 53 10.31 -3.91 3.34
CA THR A 53 11.05 -4.70 4.32
C THR A 53 10.72 -6.19 4.17
N PRO A 54 11.72 -7.07 3.99
CA PRO A 54 11.51 -8.53 3.96
C PRO A 54 10.95 -9.03 5.28
N ARG A 55 9.75 -9.63 5.24
CA ARG A 55 9.10 -10.27 6.39
C ARG A 55 8.52 -11.62 5.97
N ASN A 56 8.32 -12.50 6.95
CA ASN A 56 7.50 -13.69 6.76
C ASN A 56 6.09 -13.36 7.25
N LEU A 57 5.17 -13.12 6.32
CA LEU A 57 3.81 -12.69 6.63
C LEU A 57 2.83 -13.85 6.42
N GLU A 58 1.80 -13.92 7.27
CA GLU A 58 0.74 -14.95 7.19
C GLU A 58 0.00 -14.92 5.85
N ASN A 59 -0.07 -13.75 5.22
CA ASN A 59 -0.68 -13.57 3.90
C ASN A 59 0.19 -14.08 2.73
N GLY A 60 1.35 -14.71 3.01
CA GLY A 60 2.25 -15.30 2.01
C GLY A 60 2.99 -14.28 1.16
N ALA A 61 2.87 -12.98 1.47
CA ALA A 61 3.57 -11.93 0.76
C ALA A 61 5.09 -12.04 0.98
N ARG A 62 5.87 -11.98 -0.10
CA ARG A 62 7.32 -12.22 -0.07
C ARG A 62 8.08 -11.19 -0.89
N VAL A 63 9.12 -10.62 -0.28
CA VAL A 63 10.11 -9.77 -0.97
C VAL A 63 11.13 -10.68 -1.66
N LYS A 64 11.12 -10.69 -3.00
CA LYS A 64 11.92 -11.63 -3.81
C LYS A 64 13.44 -11.43 -3.67
N SER A 65 13.89 -10.20 -3.42
CA SER A 65 15.32 -9.87 -3.28
C SER A 65 15.86 -10.06 -1.85
N GLY A 66 14.99 -10.24 -0.86
CA GLY A 66 15.37 -10.45 0.55
C GLY A 66 16.12 -9.28 1.22
N GLN A 67 16.23 -8.11 0.58
CA GLN A 67 16.92 -6.94 1.12
C GLN A 67 15.94 -5.76 1.30
N PRO A 68 16.00 -5.04 2.42
CA PRO A 68 15.19 -3.84 2.62
C PRO A 68 15.63 -2.74 1.66
N ARG A 69 14.66 -1.97 1.14
CA ARG A 69 14.94 -0.80 0.31
C ARG A 69 13.93 0.32 0.54
N PRO A 70 14.36 1.59 0.57
CA PRO A 70 13.44 2.71 0.51
C PRO A 70 12.87 2.85 -0.90
N VAL A 71 11.61 3.27 -0.99
CA VAL A 71 10.92 3.58 -2.24
C VAL A 71 10.38 5.00 -2.13
N PRO A 72 10.97 5.97 -2.85
CA PRO A 72 10.41 7.31 -2.93
C PRO A 72 9.01 7.26 -3.53
N VAL A 73 8.09 8.00 -2.92
CA VAL A 73 6.71 8.11 -3.39
C VAL A 73 6.32 9.58 -3.55
N PRO A 74 5.36 9.89 -4.43
CA PRO A 74 4.83 11.25 -4.54
C PRO A 74 4.01 11.66 -3.31
N ASP A 75 3.98 12.96 -2.99
CA ASP A 75 3.20 13.51 -1.86
C ASP A 75 1.73 13.08 -1.84
N PHE A 76 1.09 12.99 -3.02
CA PHE A 76 -0.32 12.62 -3.10
C PHE A 76 -0.58 11.19 -2.61
N LEU A 77 0.42 10.31 -2.70
CA LEU A 77 0.32 8.95 -2.18
C LEU A 77 0.34 8.94 -0.66
N MET A 78 1.12 9.83 -0.03
CA MET A 78 1.09 10.01 1.43
C MET A 78 -0.24 10.58 1.91
N ARG A 79 -0.83 11.54 1.19
CA ARG A 79 -2.17 12.05 1.51
C ARG A 79 -3.23 10.96 1.39
N MET A 80 -3.19 10.17 0.31
CA MET A 80 -4.10 9.03 0.13
C MET A 80 -3.94 7.98 1.23
N TYR A 81 -2.72 7.79 1.72
CA TYR A 81 -2.43 6.93 2.84
C TYR A 81 -3.01 7.46 4.16
N GLU A 82 -2.82 8.75 4.44
CA GLU A 82 -3.41 9.43 5.60
C GLU A 82 -4.94 9.32 5.60
N ASP A 83 -5.57 9.60 4.46
CA ASP A 83 -7.01 9.47 4.29
C ASP A 83 -7.47 8.01 4.51
N TYR A 84 -6.70 7.04 4.03
CA TYR A 84 -6.98 5.62 4.25
C TYR A 84 -6.91 5.25 5.73
N ILE A 85 -5.87 5.66 6.45
CA ILE A 85 -5.73 5.38 7.89
C ILE A 85 -6.84 6.07 8.70
N ALA A 86 -7.27 7.25 8.29
CA ALA A 86 -8.36 7.98 8.92
C ALA A 86 -9.75 7.41 8.60
N SER A 87 -9.86 6.50 7.62
CA SER A 87 -11.14 5.96 7.16
C SER A 87 -11.73 4.91 8.12
N ASP A 88 -13.05 4.80 8.13
CA ASP A 88 -13.77 3.72 8.82
C ASP A 88 -13.39 2.34 8.27
N GLU A 89 -13.02 2.26 6.99
CA GLU A 89 -12.57 1.02 6.36
C GLU A 89 -11.33 0.47 7.07
N PHE A 90 -10.37 1.33 7.40
CA PHE A 90 -9.19 0.94 8.14
C PHE A 90 -9.52 0.49 9.57
N LEU A 91 -10.41 1.21 10.27
CA LEU A 91 -10.86 0.84 11.61
C LEU A 91 -11.54 -0.55 11.62
N LEU A 92 -12.37 -0.84 10.62
CA LEU A 92 -13.01 -2.15 10.47
C LEU A 92 -11.98 -3.25 10.16
N ALA A 93 -11.03 -2.99 9.27
CA ALA A 93 -9.95 -3.93 8.97
C ALA A 93 -9.04 -4.20 10.17
N PHE A 94 -8.78 -3.18 10.99
CA PHE A 94 -8.00 -3.30 12.22
C PHE A 94 -8.71 -4.17 13.25
N LYS A 95 -9.98 -3.89 13.53
CA LYS A 95 -10.81 -4.69 14.47
C LYS A 95 -10.88 -6.16 14.06
N ALA A 96 -11.14 -6.43 12.77
CA ALA A 96 -11.22 -7.80 12.25
C ALA A 96 -9.91 -8.61 12.42
N ARG A 97 -8.76 -7.95 12.52
CA ARG A 97 -7.46 -8.60 12.74
C ARG A 97 -7.12 -8.76 14.23
N THR A 98 -7.64 -7.90 15.11
CA THR A 98 -7.48 -8.04 16.56
C THR A 98 -8.42 -9.08 17.18
N ASP A 99 -9.51 -9.41 16.48
CA ASP A 99 -10.53 -10.38 16.92
C ASP A 99 -10.24 -11.83 16.47
N GLN A 100 -9.06 -12.10 15.88
CA GLN A 100 -8.55 -13.42 15.46
C GLN A 100 -7.32 -13.81 16.27
#